data_AF-A0A5S4HIM8-F1
#
_entry.id   AF-A0A5S4HIM8-F1
#
_cell.length_a   1.000
_cell.length_b   1.000
_cell.length_c   1.000
_cell.angle_alpha   90.00
_cell.angle_beta   90.00
_cell.angle_gamma   90.00
#
_symmetry.space_group_name_H-M   'P 1'
#
loop_
_entity.id
_entity.type
_entity.pdbx_description
1 polymer ?
#
loop_
_entity_poly.entity_id
_entity_poly.type
_entity_poly.pdbx_seq_one_letter_code
_entity_poly.pdbx_strand_id
1 'polypeptide(L)'
;MRRQHVRMAIKAMAGLLVAFGSFHSRNRLAHPPTDARLHGVGTARTVLAPVVPHSDTGAQQAPATTSHVRTDEECLSAQPALATIRSTAVLGTAGADRRGVIRLVGQCAIEGRGRTAGGWGTDTWALMGLLAEHRSSLLTKTAAGDKLWPDVDAPNDRFAGLLKATRAKMCEAIGMPGNYGRVVIQFVGGTGYRINPDLYTCDVWQIRDLLITAARAGGPERMASLIAATEFYTGSYLSTVPHFWARQAADALNRSIVQALAQLADLEEQPEAEIGYLERATELDGVAEHLYRRRMEVYARLGRLQAVHYCYDELREHLRDRGRKPSPQTEQLYRRISACE
;
A
#
# COMPACT_ATOMS: atom_id res chain seq x y z
N MET A 1 -44.04 6.46 20.48
CA MET A 1 -43.55 7.65 19.74
C MET A 1 -42.05 7.50 19.49
N ARG A 2 -41.49 8.08 18.43
CA ARG A 2 -40.10 7.86 17.95
C ARG A 2 -39.63 9.12 17.18
N ARG A 3 -38.30 9.37 17.13
CA ARG A 3 -37.59 10.41 16.34
C ARG A 3 -37.53 11.85 16.91
N GLN A 4 -36.59 12.07 17.83
CA GLN A 4 -35.80 13.30 18.11
C GLN A 4 -34.72 12.85 19.12
N HIS A 5 -33.41 13.10 19.01
CA HIS A 5 -32.64 13.98 18.12
C HIS A 5 -31.41 13.26 17.55
N VAL A 6 -31.19 13.31 16.22
CA VAL A 6 -29.86 13.21 15.60
C VAL A 6 -29.83 14.16 14.39
N ARG A 7 -29.44 15.40 14.62
CA ARG A 7 -29.12 16.43 13.62
C ARG A 7 -27.96 17.27 14.18
N MET A 8 -27.13 17.82 13.29
CA MET A 8 -25.84 18.48 13.58
C MET A 8 -24.70 17.54 14.06
N ALA A 9 -23.94 16.98 13.11
CA ALA A 9 -22.53 16.58 13.32
C ALA A 9 -21.71 16.42 12.02
N ILE A 10 -22.19 16.87 10.84
CA ILE A 10 -21.46 16.76 9.56
C ILE A 10 -21.46 18.13 8.84
N LYS A 11 -20.39 18.89 9.04
CA LYS A 11 -19.96 20.06 8.24
C LYS A 11 -18.50 20.39 8.57
N ALA A 12 -17.75 20.81 7.56
CA ALA A 12 -16.27 20.94 7.54
C ALA A 12 -15.53 19.58 7.66
N MET A 13 -14.49 19.30 6.88
CA MET A 13 -13.70 20.18 6.01
C MET A 13 -13.88 19.92 4.51
N ALA A 14 -13.87 21.00 3.74
CA ALA A 14 -13.48 21.02 2.34
C ALA A 14 -12.37 22.07 2.17
N GLY A 15 -11.48 21.87 1.19
CA GLY A 15 -10.51 22.87 0.78
C GLY A 15 -9.06 22.60 1.17
N LEU A 16 -8.34 21.90 0.28
CA LEU A 16 -6.92 22.15 0.05
C LEU A 16 -6.66 22.10 -1.46
N LEU A 17 -6.59 23.26 -2.12
CA LEU A 17 -6.15 23.32 -3.51
C LEU A 17 -4.67 22.97 -3.58
N VAL A 18 -4.32 21.97 -4.38
CA VAL A 18 -2.95 21.72 -4.83
C VAL A 18 -2.90 21.94 -6.33
N ALA A 19 -2.42 23.11 -6.74
CA ALA A 19 -2.28 23.46 -8.15
C ALA A 19 -1.11 22.71 -8.79
N PHE A 20 -1.39 21.70 -9.62
CA PHE A 20 -0.37 21.03 -10.43
C PHE A 20 -0.09 21.84 -11.71
N GLY A 21 1.04 22.54 -11.72
CA GLY A 21 1.51 23.26 -12.91
C GLY A 21 1.98 22.31 -14.02
N SER A 22 1.44 22.47 -15.22
CA SER A 22 1.80 21.68 -16.40
C SER A 22 3.24 21.97 -16.86
N PHE A 23 4.16 21.02 -16.74
CA PHE A 23 5.50 21.14 -17.33
C PHE A 23 5.61 20.33 -18.63
N HIS A 24 6.00 21.00 -19.72
CA HIS A 24 6.03 20.40 -21.06
C HIS A 24 7.35 19.68 -21.37
N SER A 25 7.26 18.66 -22.22
CA SER A 25 8.40 17.92 -22.77
C SER A 25 9.23 18.76 -23.74
N ARG A 26 10.57 18.60 -23.69
CA ARG A 26 11.46 18.35 -24.85
C ARG A 26 12.94 18.31 -24.42
N ASN A 27 13.64 17.22 -24.71
CA ASN A 27 14.70 17.29 -25.74
C ASN A 27 15.01 15.90 -26.36
N ARG A 28 15.84 15.87 -27.40
CA ARG A 28 15.98 14.71 -28.32
C ARG A 28 17.46 14.42 -28.67
N LEU A 29 17.86 13.15 -28.50
CA LEU A 29 18.95 12.38 -29.15
C LEU A 29 20.35 13.03 -29.35
N ALA A 30 21.39 12.37 -28.80
CA ALA A 30 22.74 12.37 -29.37
C ALA A 30 23.52 11.08 -28.99
N HIS A 31 23.91 10.31 -30.01
CA HIS A 31 24.99 9.31 -30.07
C HIS A 31 25.89 9.69 -31.28
N PRO A 32 27.07 9.11 -31.58
CA PRO A 32 27.75 7.89 -31.04
C PRO A 32 29.24 8.22 -30.70
N PRO A 33 30.31 7.38 -30.90
CA PRO A 33 30.42 5.91 -31.03
C PRO A 33 31.51 5.22 -30.15
N THR A 34 31.33 3.89 -30.01
CA THR A 34 32.31 2.77 -30.01
C THR A 34 33.82 2.96 -29.80
N ASP A 35 34.38 2.28 -28.78
CA ASP A 35 35.50 1.30 -28.85
C ASP A 35 35.57 0.55 -27.50
N ALA A 36 35.58 -0.79 -27.33
CA ALA A 36 36.21 -1.94 -28.00
C ALA A 36 37.63 -2.30 -27.47
N ARG A 37 37.70 -3.24 -26.51
CA ARG A 37 38.65 -4.39 -26.51
C ARG A 37 38.43 -5.40 -25.36
N LEU A 38 39.02 -6.58 -25.53
CA LEU A 38 38.85 -7.79 -24.71
C LEU A 38 40.08 -8.09 -23.83
N HIS A 39 39.88 -9.04 -22.89
CA HIS A 39 40.79 -10.08 -22.36
C HIS A 39 40.98 -10.10 -20.85
N GLY A 40 40.95 -11.31 -20.26
CA GLY A 40 41.12 -11.54 -18.82
C GLY A 40 40.58 -12.92 -18.37
N VAL A 41 41.21 -14.02 -18.80
CA VAL A 41 40.81 -15.39 -18.39
C VAL A 41 41.50 -15.77 -17.07
N GLY A 42 40.77 -16.36 -16.12
CA GLY A 42 41.29 -16.75 -14.79
C GLY A 42 40.64 -18.01 -14.21
N THR A 43 41.35 -19.13 -14.32
CA THR A 43 41.13 -20.43 -13.65
C THR A 43 41.41 -20.39 -12.13
N ALA A 44 41.06 -21.36 -11.26
CA ALA A 44 40.08 -22.47 -11.21
C ALA A 44 40.23 -23.20 -9.83
N ARG A 45 39.45 -24.27 -9.58
CA ARG A 45 39.45 -25.19 -8.39
C ARG A 45 38.96 -24.57 -7.07
N THR A 46 38.07 -25.16 -6.23
CA THR A 46 37.80 -26.55 -5.75
C THR A 46 38.63 -26.93 -4.52
N VAL A 47 37.95 -27.31 -3.40
CA VAL A 47 38.23 -28.49 -2.52
C VAL A 47 37.40 -28.44 -1.20
N LEU A 48 36.61 -29.50 -0.97
CA LEU A 48 36.15 -30.16 0.28
C LEU A 48 35.90 -29.43 1.63
N ALA A 49 34.76 -29.77 2.26
CA ALA A 49 34.60 -29.89 3.72
C ALA A 49 35.08 -31.28 4.21
N PRO A 50 35.14 -31.60 5.52
CA PRO A 50 34.02 -32.39 6.11
C PRO A 50 33.87 -32.37 7.67
N VAL A 51 33.00 -33.27 8.17
CA VAL A 51 32.94 -33.92 9.52
C VAL A 51 32.24 -33.20 10.69
N VAL A 52 31.50 -34.01 11.46
CA VAL A 52 30.76 -33.75 12.71
C VAL A 52 30.97 -34.95 13.67
N PRO A 53 31.12 -34.71 14.97
CA PRO A 53 30.48 -35.54 16.02
C PRO A 53 29.57 -34.66 16.93
N HIS A 54 28.45 -35.07 17.55
CA HIS A 54 28.10 -36.27 18.34
C HIS A 54 28.91 -36.42 19.65
N SER A 55 28.36 -36.50 20.87
CA SER A 55 27.00 -36.25 21.44
C SER A 55 27.21 -35.96 22.98
N ASP A 56 26.39 -36.22 24.02
CA ASP A 56 25.04 -36.80 24.24
C ASP A 56 24.53 -36.52 25.70
N THR A 57 23.30 -36.97 26.02
CA THR A 57 22.75 -37.36 27.36
C THR A 57 22.42 -36.31 28.45
N GLY A 58 21.21 -36.45 29.05
CA GLY A 58 20.76 -35.84 30.32
C GLY A 58 19.36 -35.20 30.20
N ALA A 59 18.22 -35.79 30.60
CA ALA A 59 17.77 -36.30 31.92
C ALA A 59 17.68 -35.17 33.00
N GLN A 60 16.60 -34.99 33.77
CA GLN A 60 15.39 -35.81 33.97
C GLN A 60 14.20 -35.02 34.58
N GLN A 61 12.97 -35.53 34.39
CA GLN A 61 11.76 -35.43 35.27
C GLN A 61 11.06 -34.09 35.60
N ALA A 62 9.72 -34.13 35.50
CA ALA A 62 8.76 -33.37 36.31
C ALA A 62 8.12 -34.29 37.37
N PRO A 63 7.36 -33.78 38.35
CA PRO A 63 5.89 -33.88 38.23
C PRO A 63 5.14 -32.61 38.68
N ALA A 64 3.81 -32.69 38.91
CA ALA A 64 2.90 -31.54 39.01
C ALA A 64 1.84 -31.63 40.14
N THR A 65 0.96 -30.62 40.23
CA THR A 65 -0.23 -30.49 41.12
C THR A 65 0.07 -30.34 42.64
N THR A 66 -0.79 -29.75 43.48
CA THR A 66 -2.26 -29.53 43.39
C THR A 66 -2.72 -28.17 43.97
N SER A 67 -4.00 -27.84 43.80
CA SER A 67 -4.71 -26.60 44.14
C SER A 67 -4.81 -26.24 45.63
N HIS A 68 -5.18 -24.99 45.91
CA HIS A 68 -6.00 -24.63 47.07
C HIS A 68 -7.08 -23.59 46.69
N VAL A 69 -8.22 -23.65 47.39
CA VAL A 69 -9.41 -22.80 47.16
C VAL A 69 -9.61 -21.86 48.34
N ARG A 70 -10.03 -20.62 48.08
CA ARG A 70 -10.97 -19.90 48.97
C ARG A 70 -11.78 -18.82 48.23
N THR A 71 -13.02 -18.65 48.66
CA THR A 71 -13.91 -17.50 48.44
C THR A 71 -13.49 -16.33 49.36
N ASP A 72 -13.99 -15.10 49.22
CA ASP A 72 -15.28 -14.65 49.76
C ASP A 72 -15.70 -13.29 49.13
N GLU A 73 -16.96 -12.89 49.29
CA GLU A 73 -17.50 -11.61 48.80
C GLU A 73 -17.22 -10.44 49.77
N GLU A 74 -17.05 -9.22 49.26
CA GLU A 74 -17.53 -8.03 49.98
C GLU A 74 -17.93 -6.91 49.01
N CYS A 75 -18.92 -6.11 49.40
CA CYS A 75 -19.61 -5.16 48.52
C CYS A 75 -19.91 -3.85 49.27
N LEU A 76 -19.40 -2.72 48.78
CA LEU A 76 -19.83 -1.40 49.27
C LEU A 76 -19.71 -0.28 48.21
N SER A 77 -20.53 0.75 48.43
CA SER A 77 -20.90 1.81 47.49
C SER A 77 -19.86 2.90 47.21
N ALA A 78 -19.82 3.40 45.97
CA ALA A 78 -19.66 4.84 45.67
C ALA A 78 -20.15 5.21 44.25
N GLN A 79 -20.83 6.35 44.12
CA GLN A 79 -21.11 7.10 42.89
C GLN A 79 -21.24 8.60 43.23
N PRO A 80 -21.09 9.54 42.29
CA PRO A 80 -20.25 9.52 41.09
C PRO A 80 -19.30 10.75 41.05
N ALA A 81 -18.33 10.77 40.14
CA ALA A 81 -17.52 11.96 39.85
C ALA A 81 -17.39 12.18 38.34
N LEU A 82 -17.68 13.39 37.85
CA LEU A 82 -17.52 13.73 36.44
C LEU A 82 -16.04 13.91 36.11
N ALA A 83 -15.52 13.09 35.19
CA ALA A 83 -14.22 13.28 34.57
C ALA A 83 -14.37 13.37 33.04
N THR A 84 -13.91 14.47 32.46
CA THR A 84 -14.05 14.78 31.03
C THR A 84 -13.34 13.75 30.15
N ILE A 85 -14.13 12.94 29.41
CA ILE A 85 -13.58 12.00 28.42
C ILE A 85 -13.05 12.78 27.21
N ARG A 86 -11.74 13.02 27.19
CA ARG A 86 -11.02 13.35 25.94
C ARG A 86 -10.90 12.08 25.11
N SER A 87 -11.72 11.97 24.06
CA SER A 87 -11.74 10.80 23.18
C SER A 87 -10.56 10.79 22.19
N THR A 88 -9.44 10.16 22.57
CA THR A 88 -8.31 9.83 21.67
C THR A 88 -7.59 8.54 22.13
N ALA A 89 -8.28 7.39 22.17
CA ALA A 89 -7.68 6.13 22.64
C ALA A 89 -8.35 4.81 22.14
N VAL A 90 -8.63 4.69 20.83
CA VAL A 90 -8.92 3.41 20.13
C VAL A 90 -8.31 3.56 18.72
N LEU A 91 -7.57 2.64 18.11
CA LEU A 91 -7.42 1.19 18.33
C LEU A 91 -6.06 0.81 18.96
N GLY A 92 -6.08 -0.14 19.89
CA GLY A 92 -4.88 -0.71 20.50
C GLY A 92 -5.17 -2.00 21.26
N THR A 93 -5.26 -3.13 20.55
CA THR A 93 -5.62 -4.44 21.12
C THR A 93 -4.64 -5.53 20.72
N ALA A 94 -4.23 -6.32 21.73
CA ALA A 94 -3.61 -7.64 21.71
C ALA A 94 -2.73 -8.04 20.50
N GLY A 95 -1.42 -8.23 20.74
CA GLY A 95 -0.52 -8.85 19.76
C GLY A 95 0.06 -7.89 18.72
N ALA A 96 0.25 -6.62 19.09
CA ALA A 96 0.84 -5.59 18.22
C ALA A 96 2.08 -6.10 17.47
N ASP A 97 1.98 -6.12 16.15
CA ASP A 97 3.03 -6.64 15.25
C ASP A 97 4.34 -5.90 15.50
N ARG A 98 5.37 -6.64 15.98
CA ARG A 98 6.63 -6.04 16.45
C ARG A 98 7.62 -5.75 15.32
N ARG A 99 7.20 -5.98 14.07
CA ARG A 99 7.89 -5.69 12.82
C ARG A 99 7.85 -4.19 12.51
N GLY A 100 8.77 -3.72 11.66
CA GLY A 100 8.62 -2.42 11.01
C GLY A 100 7.59 -2.50 9.87
N VAL A 101 6.89 -1.40 9.62
CA VAL A 101 6.01 -1.25 8.44
C VAL A 101 6.74 -0.40 7.41
N ILE A 102 7.01 -0.98 6.24
CA ILE A 102 7.48 -0.23 5.08
C ILE A 102 6.25 0.41 4.44
N ARG A 103 6.25 1.75 4.35
CA ARG A 103 5.27 2.52 3.60
C ARG A 103 5.82 2.80 2.21
N LEU A 104 5.17 2.27 1.18
CA LEU A 104 5.46 2.53 -0.22
C LEU A 104 4.28 3.20 -0.94
N VAL A 105 3.10 3.23 -0.31
CA VAL A 105 1.86 3.83 -0.82
C VAL A 105 1.70 5.24 -0.22
N GLY A 106 1.44 6.23 -1.06
CA GLY A 106 1.42 7.64 -0.64
C GLY A 106 2.83 8.20 -0.41
N GLN A 107 3.14 8.57 0.84
CA GLN A 107 4.46 9.10 1.23
C GLN A 107 5.37 7.95 1.71
N CYS A 108 6.47 7.71 0.99
CA CYS A 108 7.37 6.61 1.32
C CYS A 108 8.11 6.84 2.65
N ALA A 109 8.03 5.85 3.55
CA ALA A 109 8.59 5.87 4.89
C ALA A 109 8.86 4.45 5.41
N ILE A 110 9.58 4.32 6.53
CA ILE A 110 9.57 3.12 7.37
C ILE A 110 9.19 3.51 8.78
N GLU A 111 8.10 2.93 9.27
CA GLU A 111 7.66 2.98 10.66
C GLU A 111 8.32 1.83 11.43
N GLY A 112 8.97 2.16 12.54
CA GLY A 112 9.56 1.20 13.48
C GLY A 112 9.09 1.46 14.91
N ARG A 113 9.86 1.00 15.89
CA ARG A 113 9.48 1.09 17.32
C ARG A 113 9.59 2.53 17.83
N GLY A 114 8.52 3.30 17.69
CA GLY A 114 8.43 4.69 18.11
C GLY A 114 9.25 5.66 17.24
N ARG A 115 9.55 5.28 15.99
CA ARG A 115 10.32 6.10 15.04
C ARG A 115 9.71 5.95 13.64
N THR A 116 9.69 7.05 12.88
CA THR A 116 9.41 7.01 11.44
C THR A 116 10.61 7.60 10.71
N ALA A 117 11.21 6.81 9.82
CA ALA A 117 12.33 7.24 8.99
C ALA A 117 11.87 7.43 7.54
N GLY A 118 12.39 8.45 6.86
CA GLY A 118 11.92 8.83 5.52
C GLY A 118 12.90 9.78 4.83
N GLY A 119 12.44 10.49 3.79
CA GLY A 119 13.26 11.46 3.07
C GLY A 119 14.46 10.86 2.30
N TRP A 120 14.46 9.55 2.09
CA TRP A 120 15.54 8.86 1.38
C TRP A 120 15.48 9.06 -0.14
N GLY A 121 16.64 9.10 -0.79
CA GLY A 121 16.74 9.27 -2.24
C GLY A 121 16.08 8.13 -3.05
N THR A 122 15.66 8.45 -4.27
CA THR A 122 14.85 7.61 -5.17
C THR A 122 15.33 6.17 -5.30
N ASP A 123 16.62 5.94 -5.54
CA ASP A 123 17.20 4.59 -5.70
C ASP A 123 16.96 3.70 -4.44
N THR A 124 16.87 4.31 -3.24
CA THR A 124 16.54 3.57 -2.00
C THR A 124 15.12 3.01 -2.04
N TRP A 125 14.13 3.86 -2.36
CA TRP A 125 12.71 3.46 -2.46
C TRP A 125 12.45 2.56 -3.66
N ALA A 126 13.17 2.78 -4.76
CA ALA A 126 13.14 1.94 -5.94
C ALA A 126 13.58 0.49 -5.61
N LEU A 127 14.67 0.30 -4.87
CA LEU A 127 15.10 -1.02 -4.42
C LEU A 127 14.11 -1.64 -3.41
N MET A 128 13.52 -0.85 -2.51
CA MET A 128 12.47 -1.34 -1.60
C MET A 128 11.22 -1.78 -2.35
N GLY A 129 10.79 -1.02 -3.36
CA GLY A 129 9.70 -1.39 -4.27
C GLY A 129 9.98 -2.69 -5.03
N LEU A 130 11.17 -2.83 -5.63
CA LEU A 130 11.56 -4.08 -6.29
C LEU A 130 11.56 -5.27 -5.33
N LEU A 131 12.05 -5.11 -4.09
CA LEU A 131 11.99 -6.14 -3.06
C LEU A 131 10.55 -6.42 -2.56
N ALA A 132 9.65 -5.45 -2.62
CA ALA A 132 8.25 -5.61 -2.27
C ALA A 132 7.45 -6.32 -3.38
N GLU A 133 7.75 -6.06 -4.66
CA GLU A 133 7.22 -6.86 -5.77
C GLU A 133 7.73 -8.31 -5.70
N HIS A 134 9.00 -8.51 -5.33
CA HIS A 134 9.62 -9.83 -5.16
C HIS A 134 9.43 -10.36 -3.72
N ARG A 135 8.19 -10.38 -3.23
CA ARG A 135 7.83 -10.97 -1.92
C ARG A 135 7.89 -12.50 -1.93
N SER A 136 7.30 -13.11 -2.97
CA SER A 136 7.15 -14.57 -3.12
C SER A 136 8.22 -15.20 -4.02
N SER A 137 9.02 -14.36 -4.67
CA SER A 137 10.22 -14.71 -5.44
C SER A 137 11.45 -14.12 -4.73
N LEU A 138 12.64 -14.26 -5.34
CA LEU A 138 13.85 -13.61 -4.84
C LEU A 138 14.32 -12.59 -5.87
N LEU A 139 14.60 -11.36 -5.45
CA LEU A 139 15.15 -10.32 -6.34
C LEU A 139 16.60 -10.66 -6.68
N THR A 140 16.88 -11.00 -7.93
CA THR A 140 18.26 -11.25 -8.38
C THR A 140 19.01 -9.93 -8.59
N LYS A 141 20.34 -9.99 -8.56
CA LYS A 141 21.19 -8.82 -8.80
C LYS A 141 21.03 -8.24 -10.21
N THR A 142 20.84 -9.10 -11.21
CA THR A 142 20.59 -8.71 -12.60
C THR A 142 19.25 -8.00 -12.72
N ALA A 143 18.15 -8.63 -12.29
CA ALA A 143 16.81 -8.04 -12.37
C ALA A 143 16.69 -6.71 -11.60
N ALA A 144 17.49 -6.50 -10.55
CA ALA A 144 17.59 -5.19 -9.91
C ALA A 144 18.37 -4.17 -10.76
N GLY A 145 19.49 -4.56 -11.38
CA GLY A 145 20.24 -3.73 -12.33
C GLY A 145 19.36 -3.27 -13.50
N ASP A 146 18.74 -4.22 -14.21
CA ASP A 146 17.89 -3.99 -15.39
C ASP A 146 16.70 -3.04 -15.13
N LYS A 147 16.29 -2.88 -13.86
CA LYS A 147 15.13 -2.06 -13.45
C LYS A 147 15.52 -0.72 -12.83
N LEU A 148 16.71 -0.60 -12.25
CA LEU A 148 17.20 0.65 -11.66
C LEU A 148 18.06 1.44 -12.65
N TRP A 149 18.93 0.75 -13.39
CA TRP A 149 20.00 1.35 -14.19
C TRP A 149 20.16 0.61 -15.53
N PRO A 150 19.12 0.64 -16.40
CA PRO A 150 19.11 -0.12 -17.67
C PRO A 150 20.21 0.30 -18.64
N ASP A 151 20.69 1.55 -18.54
CA ASP A 151 21.72 2.13 -19.40
C ASP A 151 23.16 1.89 -18.88
N VAL A 152 23.34 1.01 -17.89
CA VAL A 152 24.64 0.77 -17.23
C VAL A 152 25.01 -0.72 -17.32
N ASP A 153 26.06 -1.02 -18.08
CA ASP A 153 26.63 -2.37 -18.13
C ASP A 153 27.08 -2.84 -16.74
N ALA A 154 26.58 -4.01 -16.34
CA ALA A 154 26.95 -4.73 -15.11
C ALA A 154 27.12 -3.82 -13.86
N PRO A 155 26.04 -3.22 -13.31
CA PRO A 155 26.06 -2.20 -12.25
C PRO A 155 26.35 -2.79 -10.85
N ASN A 156 27.43 -3.58 -10.77
CA ASN A 156 27.70 -4.54 -9.72
C ASN A 156 27.97 -3.90 -8.37
N ASP A 157 28.78 -2.85 -8.35
CA ASP A 157 29.14 -2.14 -7.12
C ASP A 157 28.12 -1.08 -6.74
N ARG A 158 27.44 -0.49 -7.74
CA ARG A 158 26.29 0.41 -7.51
C ARG A 158 25.17 -0.31 -6.78
N PHE A 159 24.85 -1.55 -7.18
CA PHE A 159 23.91 -2.40 -6.45
C PHE A 159 24.41 -2.73 -5.03
N ALA A 160 25.68 -3.11 -4.88
CA ALA A 160 26.24 -3.48 -3.58
C ALA A 160 26.24 -2.30 -2.58
N GLY A 161 26.61 -1.10 -3.05
CA GLY A 161 26.57 0.15 -2.29
C GLY A 161 25.15 0.56 -1.91
N LEU A 162 24.22 0.54 -2.87
CA LEU A 162 22.81 0.82 -2.60
C LEU A 162 22.23 -0.17 -1.58
N LEU A 163 22.43 -1.47 -1.78
CA LEU A 163 21.94 -2.50 -0.85
C LEU A 163 22.56 -2.34 0.54
N LYS A 164 23.83 -1.94 0.67
CA LYS A 164 24.46 -1.61 1.96
C LYS A 164 23.78 -0.40 2.62
N ALA A 165 23.49 0.66 1.87
CA ALA A 165 22.82 1.86 2.39
C ALA A 165 21.36 1.58 2.81
N THR A 166 20.58 0.92 1.95
CA THR A 166 19.20 0.48 2.23
C THR A 166 19.14 -0.41 3.47
N ARG A 167 20.06 -1.37 3.61
CA ARG A 167 20.17 -2.22 4.82
C ARG A 167 20.45 -1.42 6.09
N ALA A 168 21.39 -0.46 6.05
CA ALA A 168 21.72 0.36 7.21
C ALA A 168 20.51 1.20 7.67
N LYS A 169 19.83 1.85 6.73
CA LYS A 169 18.60 2.63 6.94
C LYS A 169 17.46 1.79 7.54
N MET A 170 17.29 0.55 7.10
CA MET A 170 16.32 -0.38 7.69
C MET A 170 16.72 -0.72 9.14
N CYS A 171 17.97 -1.13 9.39
CA CYS A 171 18.43 -1.37 10.77
C CYS A 171 18.17 -0.17 11.69
N GLU A 172 18.51 1.05 11.26
CA GLU A 172 18.27 2.30 11.98
C GLU A 172 16.78 2.51 12.35
N ALA A 173 15.87 2.33 11.39
CA ALA A 173 14.44 2.57 11.58
C ALA A 173 13.79 1.70 12.67
N ILE A 174 14.21 0.43 12.81
CA ILE A 174 13.77 -0.47 13.89
C ILE A 174 14.70 -0.49 15.11
N GLY A 175 15.73 0.36 15.14
CA GLY A 175 16.67 0.48 16.26
C GLY A 175 17.68 -0.66 16.39
N MET A 176 17.94 -1.42 15.32
CA MET A 176 19.00 -2.43 15.26
C MET A 176 20.36 -1.82 14.88
N PRO A 177 21.50 -2.36 15.36
CA PRO A 177 22.82 -1.92 14.94
C PRO A 177 23.06 -2.19 13.44
N GLY A 178 23.77 -1.28 12.75
CA GLY A 178 23.90 -1.30 11.28
C GLY A 178 24.61 -2.52 10.66
N ASN A 179 25.37 -3.29 11.46
CA ASN A 179 25.97 -4.56 11.01
C ASN A 179 24.93 -5.69 10.84
N TYR A 180 23.73 -5.57 11.40
CA TYR A 180 22.62 -6.51 11.19
C TYR A 180 21.95 -6.37 9.81
N GLY A 181 22.51 -5.59 8.89
CA GLY A 181 21.98 -5.36 7.55
C GLY A 181 21.65 -6.65 6.76
N ARG A 182 22.42 -7.73 6.92
CA ARG A 182 22.14 -9.03 6.28
C ARG A 182 20.91 -9.76 6.86
N VAL A 183 20.40 -9.32 8.01
CA VAL A 183 19.23 -9.89 8.69
C VAL A 183 17.94 -9.16 8.28
N VAL A 184 17.98 -7.85 7.99
CA VAL A 184 16.80 -7.08 7.52
C VAL A 184 16.50 -7.27 6.03
N ILE A 185 17.55 -7.36 5.19
CA ILE A 185 17.44 -7.86 3.81
C ILE A 185 18.34 -9.08 3.72
N GLN A 186 17.73 -10.26 3.62
CA GLN A 186 18.40 -11.55 3.53
C GLN A 186 18.94 -11.80 2.12
N PHE A 187 19.94 -12.68 2.00
CA PHE A 187 20.36 -13.29 0.73
C PHE A 187 20.12 -14.79 0.87
N VAL A 188 19.29 -15.36 0.00
CA VAL A 188 18.70 -16.70 0.18
C VAL A 188 19.16 -17.62 -0.94
N GLY A 189 19.51 -18.86 -0.59
CA GLY A 189 19.87 -19.93 -1.54
C GLY A 189 21.09 -19.65 -2.44
N GLY A 190 21.81 -18.55 -2.22
CA GLY A 190 22.84 -18.06 -3.15
C GLY A 190 22.30 -17.39 -4.42
N THR A 191 20.98 -17.22 -4.56
CA THR A 191 20.33 -16.81 -5.82
C THR A 191 19.80 -15.37 -5.81
N GLY A 192 19.29 -14.88 -4.69
CA GLY A 192 18.68 -13.55 -4.65
C GLY A 192 18.32 -13.02 -3.26
N TYR A 193 17.79 -11.81 -3.23
CA TYR A 193 17.51 -11.05 -2.02
C TYR A 193 16.01 -11.00 -1.71
N ARG A 194 15.68 -10.93 -0.41
CA ARG A 194 14.32 -10.63 0.08
C ARG A 194 14.38 -9.76 1.33
N ILE A 195 13.35 -8.95 1.55
CA ILE A 195 13.07 -8.36 2.87
C ILE A 195 12.76 -9.50 3.85
N ASN A 196 13.20 -9.37 5.10
CA ASN A 196 12.92 -10.38 6.13
C ASN A 196 11.47 -10.25 6.67
N PRO A 197 10.59 -11.26 6.44
CA PRO A 197 9.19 -11.20 6.87
C PRO A 197 9.01 -11.27 8.39
N ASP A 198 10.04 -11.64 9.15
CA ASP A 198 10.02 -11.71 10.63
C ASP A 198 10.35 -10.35 11.27
N LEU A 199 10.93 -9.43 10.49
CA LEU A 199 11.31 -8.08 10.93
C LEU A 199 10.52 -6.97 10.24
N TYR A 200 9.92 -7.25 9.09
CA TYR A 200 9.23 -6.26 8.26
C TYR A 200 7.94 -6.77 7.61
N THR A 201 6.95 -5.89 7.55
CA THR A 201 5.80 -5.97 6.66
C THR A 201 5.79 -4.74 5.73
N CYS A 202 4.91 -4.72 4.74
CA CYS A 202 4.76 -3.61 3.79
C CYS A 202 3.28 -3.33 3.54
N ASP A 203 2.89 -2.06 3.46
CA ASP A 203 1.54 -1.64 3.12
C ASP A 203 1.01 -2.27 1.82
N VAL A 204 1.81 -2.31 0.77
CA VAL A 204 1.44 -2.92 -0.52
C VAL A 204 1.21 -4.44 -0.41
N TRP A 205 1.83 -5.12 0.56
CA TRP A 205 1.54 -6.52 0.86
C TRP A 205 0.23 -6.67 1.62
N GLN A 206 -0.03 -5.81 2.61
CA GLN A 206 -1.29 -5.80 3.36
C GLN A 206 -2.49 -5.56 2.43
N ILE A 207 -2.40 -4.58 1.53
CA ILE A 207 -3.41 -4.31 0.49
C ILE A 207 -3.63 -5.55 -0.39
N ARG A 208 -2.56 -6.14 -0.93
CA ARG A 208 -2.66 -7.30 -1.84
C ARG A 208 -3.24 -8.53 -1.14
N ASP A 209 -2.87 -8.79 0.11
CA ASP A 209 -3.41 -9.90 0.90
C ASP A 209 -4.90 -9.68 1.22
N LEU A 210 -5.29 -8.46 1.61
CA LEU A 210 -6.70 -8.10 1.85
C LEU A 210 -7.56 -8.24 0.59
N LEU A 211 -7.05 -7.86 -0.58
CA LEU A 211 -7.74 -8.05 -1.87
C LEU A 211 -7.85 -9.54 -2.24
N ILE A 212 -6.85 -10.36 -1.93
CA ILE A 212 -6.91 -11.83 -2.13
C ILE A 212 -7.91 -12.48 -1.16
N THR A 213 -8.00 -12.02 0.08
CA THR A 213 -9.02 -12.45 1.06
C THR A 213 -10.42 -12.04 0.58
N ALA A 214 -10.61 -10.79 0.17
CA ALA A 214 -11.87 -10.30 -0.38
C ALA A 214 -12.36 -11.09 -1.60
N ALA A 215 -11.45 -11.55 -2.46
CA ALA A 215 -11.77 -12.38 -3.62
C ALA A 215 -12.17 -13.84 -3.28
N ARG A 216 -11.95 -14.27 -2.03
CA ARG A 216 -12.28 -15.63 -1.51
C ARG A 216 -13.44 -15.61 -0.52
N ALA A 217 -13.61 -14.51 0.20
CA ALA A 217 -14.62 -14.30 1.23
C ALA A 217 -16.02 -14.04 0.64
N GLY A 218 -17.05 -14.25 1.48
CA GLY A 218 -18.43 -13.92 1.18
C GLY A 218 -18.99 -12.87 2.14
N GLY A 219 -20.03 -12.15 1.72
CA GLY A 219 -20.82 -11.27 2.58
C GLY A 219 -19.98 -10.26 3.39
N PRO A 220 -20.21 -10.14 4.72
CA PRO A 220 -19.54 -9.14 5.57
C PRO A 220 -18.01 -9.23 5.58
N GLU A 221 -17.42 -10.43 5.49
CA GLU A 221 -15.95 -10.61 5.50
C GLU A 221 -15.31 -10.04 4.24
N ARG A 222 -15.96 -10.20 3.08
CA ARG A 222 -15.55 -9.57 1.82
C ARG A 222 -15.62 -8.06 1.90
N MET A 223 -16.71 -7.52 2.43
CA MET A 223 -16.88 -6.07 2.58
C MET A 223 -15.82 -5.48 3.53
N ALA A 224 -15.60 -6.09 4.70
CA ALA A 224 -14.57 -5.65 5.64
C ALA A 224 -13.15 -5.71 5.04
N SER A 225 -12.84 -6.77 4.28
CA SER A 225 -11.54 -6.92 3.60
C SER A 225 -11.33 -5.87 2.50
N LEU A 226 -12.38 -5.53 1.74
CA LEU A 226 -12.35 -4.46 0.73
C LEU A 226 -12.20 -3.08 1.38
N ILE A 227 -12.95 -2.76 2.44
CA ILE A 227 -12.83 -1.50 3.19
C ILE A 227 -11.38 -1.31 3.62
N ALA A 228 -10.83 -2.27 4.38
CA ALA A 228 -9.46 -2.19 4.88
C ALA A 228 -8.42 -2.04 3.75
N ALA A 229 -8.57 -2.76 2.63
CA ALA A 229 -7.68 -2.62 1.47
C ALA A 229 -7.68 -1.20 0.89
N THR A 230 -8.84 -0.54 0.86
CA THR A 230 -8.96 0.86 0.41
C THR A 230 -8.50 1.88 1.47
N GLU A 231 -8.61 1.58 2.77
CA GLU A 231 -8.10 2.45 3.85
C GLU A 231 -6.57 2.47 3.88
N PHE A 232 -5.91 1.33 3.63
CA PHE A 232 -4.45 1.29 3.46
C PHE A 232 -3.96 2.04 2.21
N TYR A 233 -4.83 2.31 1.22
CA TYR A 233 -4.46 3.06 0.02
C TYR A 233 -4.58 4.58 0.22
N THR A 234 -3.53 5.16 0.80
CA THR A 234 -3.41 6.58 1.19
C THR A 234 -2.90 7.50 0.08
N GLY A 235 -2.54 6.96 -1.09
CA GLY A 235 -2.04 7.73 -2.24
C GLY A 235 -1.35 6.84 -3.27
N SER A 236 -0.70 7.44 -4.27
CA SER A 236 -0.03 6.67 -5.33
C SER A 236 1.18 5.87 -4.79
N TYR A 237 1.34 4.64 -5.27
CA TYR A 237 2.47 3.76 -4.94
C TYR A 237 3.77 4.24 -5.57
N LEU A 238 4.84 4.32 -4.78
CA LEU A 238 6.16 4.78 -5.19
C LEU A 238 6.13 6.14 -5.93
N SER A 239 5.26 7.05 -5.46
CA SER A 239 4.95 8.37 -6.06
C SER A 239 6.16 9.23 -6.46
N THR A 240 7.31 9.03 -5.80
CA THR A 240 8.57 9.77 -6.03
C THR A 240 9.59 9.03 -6.89
N VAL A 241 9.32 7.80 -7.33
CA VAL A 241 10.28 6.93 -8.03
C VAL A 241 10.12 7.06 -9.56
N PRO A 242 11.09 7.63 -10.29
CA PRO A 242 10.94 7.98 -11.71
C PRO A 242 11.12 6.79 -12.69
N HIS A 243 11.07 5.54 -12.22
CA HIS A 243 11.28 4.37 -13.08
C HIS A 243 9.97 3.87 -13.72
N PHE A 244 10.04 3.47 -14.99
CA PHE A 244 8.89 2.99 -15.75
C PHE A 244 8.21 1.73 -15.16
N TRP A 245 8.95 0.87 -14.46
CA TRP A 245 8.36 -0.28 -13.76
C TRP A 245 7.55 0.14 -12.52
N ALA A 246 7.99 1.19 -11.80
CA ALA A 246 7.32 1.67 -10.59
C ALA A 246 5.96 2.28 -10.97
N ARG A 247 5.94 3.08 -12.04
CA ARG A 247 4.70 3.59 -12.64
C ARG A 247 3.74 2.46 -13.05
N GLN A 248 4.21 1.43 -13.76
CA GLN A 248 3.34 0.30 -14.14
C GLN A 248 2.77 -0.45 -12.93
N ALA A 249 3.56 -0.63 -11.87
CA ALA A 249 3.10 -1.25 -10.62
C ALA A 249 2.09 -0.37 -9.87
N ALA A 250 2.28 0.96 -9.89
CA ALA A 250 1.33 1.92 -9.34
C ALA A 250 0.02 1.95 -10.13
N ASP A 251 0.09 2.03 -11.46
CA ASP A 251 -1.07 1.97 -12.36
C ASP A 251 -1.85 0.65 -12.16
N ALA A 252 -1.16 -0.46 -11.90
CA ALA A 252 -1.78 -1.76 -11.60
C ALA A 252 -2.47 -1.78 -10.22
N LEU A 253 -1.80 -1.31 -9.17
CA LEU A 253 -2.39 -1.22 -7.83
C LEU A 253 -3.60 -0.29 -7.79
N ASN A 254 -3.51 0.86 -8.48
CA ASN A 254 -4.59 1.83 -8.59
C ASN A 254 -5.83 1.20 -9.25
N ARG A 255 -5.67 0.45 -10.35
CA ARG A 255 -6.77 -0.32 -10.95
C ARG A 255 -7.41 -1.32 -9.99
N SER A 256 -6.62 -2.03 -9.19
CA SER A 256 -7.15 -2.96 -8.17
C SER A 256 -7.93 -2.26 -7.06
N ILE A 257 -7.51 -1.05 -6.64
CA ILE A 257 -8.23 -0.25 -5.65
C ILE A 257 -9.51 0.37 -6.24
N VAL A 258 -9.48 0.87 -7.47
CA VAL A 258 -10.68 1.33 -8.20
C VAL A 258 -11.70 0.18 -8.34
N GLN A 259 -11.23 -1.03 -8.66
CA GLN A 259 -12.07 -2.23 -8.70
C GLN A 259 -12.60 -2.64 -7.30
N ALA A 260 -11.85 -2.38 -6.23
CA ALA A 260 -12.31 -2.62 -4.85
C ALA A 260 -13.40 -1.64 -4.43
N LEU A 261 -13.23 -0.35 -4.73
CA LEU A 261 -14.23 0.70 -4.48
C LEU A 261 -15.51 0.48 -5.30
N ALA A 262 -15.39 0.07 -6.57
CA ALA A 262 -16.55 -0.32 -7.38
C ALA A 262 -17.31 -1.52 -6.77
N GLN A 263 -16.60 -2.52 -6.23
CA GLN A 263 -17.23 -3.64 -5.52
C GLN A 263 -17.86 -3.24 -4.18
N LEU A 264 -17.34 -2.22 -3.49
CA LEU A 264 -17.98 -1.68 -2.30
C LEU A 264 -19.29 -0.96 -2.66
N ALA A 265 -19.31 -0.21 -3.76
CA ALA A 265 -20.54 0.35 -4.32
C ALA A 265 -21.55 -0.73 -4.80
N ASP A 266 -21.10 -1.93 -5.19
CA ASP A 266 -21.97 -3.08 -5.50
C ASP A 266 -22.56 -3.79 -4.27
N LEU A 267 -21.91 -3.67 -3.11
CA LEU A 267 -22.32 -4.35 -1.87
C LEU A 267 -23.10 -3.44 -0.91
N GLU A 268 -23.22 -2.16 -1.23
CA GLU A 268 -23.80 -1.14 -0.37
C GLU A 268 -25.28 -0.87 -0.70
N GLU A 269 -26.14 -0.91 0.32
CA GLU A 269 -27.59 -0.67 0.18
C GLU A 269 -27.94 0.81 0.37
N GLN A 270 -27.11 1.59 1.07
CA GLN A 270 -27.37 3.00 1.35
C GLN A 270 -26.77 3.89 0.23
N PRO A 271 -27.58 4.64 -0.56
CA PRO A 271 -27.06 5.41 -1.69
C PRO A 271 -26.08 6.52 -1.27
N GLU A 272 -26.21 7.06 -0.06
CA GLU A 272 -25.24 7.97 0.58
C GLU A 272 -23.86 7.36 0.82
N ALA A 273 -23.74 6.03 0.94
CA ALA A 273 -22.46 5.33 1.05
C ALA A 273 -21.99 4.79 -0.32
N GLU A 274 -22.91 4.30 -1.16
CA GLU A 274 -22.61 3.92 -2.55
C GLU A 274 -21.93 5.07 -3.30
N ILE A 275 -22.45 6.30 -3.15
CA ILE A 275 -21.89 7.48 -3.81
C ILE A 275 -20.47 7.81 -3.32
N GLY A 276 -20.17 7.63 -2.03
CA GLY A 276 -18.85 7.94 -1.47
C GLY A 276 -17.75 6.99 -1.99
N TYR A 277 -18.07 5.72 -2.18
CA TYR A 277 -17.16 4.78 -2.84
C TYR A 277 -16.95 5.13 -4.32
N LEU A 278 -18.00 5.57 -5.02
CA LEU A 278 -17.93 5.96 -6.44
C LEU A 278 -17.19 7.28 -6.65
N GLU A 279 -17.40 8.28 -5.80
CA GLU A 279 -16.65 9.54 -5.78
C GLU A 279 -15.14 9.24 -5.66
N ARG A 280 -14.74 8.50 -4.63
CA ARG A 280 -13.34 8.08 -4.42
C ARG A 280 -12.78 7.20 -5.55
N ALA A 281 -13.61 6.40 -6.21
CA ALA A 281 -13.19 5.63 -7.37
C ALA A 281 -12.96 6.51 -8.61
N THR A 282 -13.78 7.55 -8.81
CA THR A 282 -13.60 8.54 -9.88
C THR A 282 -12.43 9.50 -9.63
N GLU A 283 -12.08 9.80 -8.38
CA GLU A 283 -10.83 10.51 -8.03
C GLU A 283 -9.58 9.73 -8.46
N LEU A 284 -9.62 8.39 -8.37
CA LEU A 284 -8.51 7.51 -8.72
C LEU A 284 -8.47 7.11 -10.21
N ASP A 285 -9.61 7.05 -10.90
CA ASP A 285 -9.70 6.91 -12.35
C ASP A 285 -10.73 7.88 -12.96
N GLY A 286 -10.31 9.13 -13.13
CA GLY A 286 -11.11 10.21 -13.72
C GLY A 286 -11.55 10.00 -15.17
N VAL A 287 -11.21 8.88 -15.82
CA VAL A 287 -11.72 8.53 -17.17
C VAL A 287 -12.53 7.23 -17.21
N ALA A 288 -12.83 6.63 -16.06
CA ALA A 288 -13.69 5.47 -15.95
C ALA A 288 -15.17 5.84 -16.17
N GLU A 289 -15.59 6.10 -17.42
CA GLU A 289 -16.96 6.51 -17.80
C GLU A 289 -18.07 5.63 -17.18
N HIS A 290 -17.80 4.34 -16.95
CA HIS A 290 -18.77 3.43 -16.32
C HIS A 290 -19.05 3.78 -14.84
N LEU A 291 -18.05 4.25 -14.09
CA LEU A 291 -18.20 4.71 -12.71
C LEU A 291 -18.93 6.04 -12.65
N TYR A 292 -18.58 6.99 -13.53
CA TYR A 292 -19.29 8.27 -13.65
C TYR A 292 -20.77 8.10 -14.02
N ARG A 293 -21.09 7.18 -14.95
CA ARG A 293 -22.49 6.85 -15.28
C ARG A 293 -23.27 6.35 -14.07
N ARG A 294 -22.71 5.42 -13.30
CA ARG A 294 -23.32 4.94 -12.06
C ARG A 294 -23.44 6.05 -11.02
N ARG A 295 -22.40 6.87 -10.82
CA ARG A 295 -22.38 8.02 -9.91
C ARG A 295 -23.52 9.01 -10.26
N MET A 296 -23.77 9.27 -11.54
CA MET A 296 -24.95 10.02 -12.01
C MET A 296 -26.28 9.31 -11.69
N GLU A 297 -26.40 8.00 -11.90
CA GLU A 297 -27.61 7.22 -11.56
C GLU A 297 -27.89 7.18 -10.04
N VAL A 298 -26.85 7.21 -9.20
CA VAL A 298 -26.99 7.30 -7.73
C VAL A 298 -27.44 8.72 -7.31
N TYR A 299 -26.81 9.77 -7.84
CA TYR A 299 -27.26 11.16 -7.61
C TYR A 299 -28.72 11.36 -8.08
N ALA A 300 -29.11 10.76 -9.21
CA ALA A 300 -30.48 10.81 -9.73
C ALA A 300 -31.49 10.10 -8.80
N ARG A 301 -31.18 8.88 -8.31
CA ARG A 301 -31.97 8.18 -7.29
C ARG A 301 -32.13 8.99 -6.00
N LEU A 302 -31.14 9.82 -5.67
CA LEU A 302 -31.14 10.73 -4.52
C LEU A 302 -31.81 12.10 -4.80
N GLY A 303 -32.36 12.34 -5.99
CA GLY A 303 -32.96 13.62 -6.39
C GLY A 303 -31.95 14.78 -6.52
N ARG A 304 -30.65 14.49 -6.56
CA ARG A 304 -29.55 15.49 -6.56
C ARG A 304 -29.17 15.87 -7.99
N LEU A 305 -30.11 16.35 -8.80
CA LEU A 305 -29.88 16.62 -10.24
C LEU A 305 -28.70 17.58 -10.50
N GLN A 306 -28.49 18.58 -9.63
CA GLN A 306 -27.32 19.47 -9.70
C GLN A 306 -25.98 18.70 -9.58
N ALA A 307 -25.91 17.63 -8.78
CA ALA A 307 -24.73 16.78 -8.69
C ALA A 307 -24.53 15.91 -9.95
N VAL A 308 -25.59 15.56 -10.68
CA VAL A 308 -25.50 14.90 -11.99
C VAL A 308 -24.80 15.81 -13.01
N HIS A 309 -25.15 17.11 -13.03
CA HIS A 309 -24.50 18.10 -13.90
C HIS A 309 -23.01 18.23 -13.59
N TYR A 310 -22.63 18.47 -12.32
CA TYR A 310 -21.21 18.55 -11.93
C TYR A 310 -20.44 17.26 -12.26
N CYS A 311 -21.03 16.08 -12.00
CA CYS A 311 -20.44 14.78 -12.31
C CYS A 311 -20.19 14.57 -13.82
N TYR A 312 -21.08 15.08 -14.67
CA TYR A 312 -20.93 14.99 -16.12
C TYR A 312 -19.85 15.93 -16.66
N ASP A 313 -19.81 17.18 -16.19
CA ASP A 313 -18.80 18.14 -16.63
C ASP A 313 -17.40 17.80 -16.09
N GLU A 314 -17.27 17.26 -14.87
CA GLU A 314 -16.03 16.70 -14.31
C GLU A 314 -15.41 15.64 -15.23
N LEU A 315 -16.20 14.63 -15.63
CA LEU A 315 -15.79 13.62 -16.61
C LEU A 315 -15.41 14.24 -17.97
N ARG A 316 -16.20 15.20 -18.43
CA ARG A 316 -16.00 15.89 -19.72
C ARG A 316 -14.73 16.74 -19.72
N GLU A 317 -14.20 17.14 -18.57
CA GLU A 317 -12.90 17.79 -18.43
C GLU A 317 -11.77 16.75 -18.42
N HIS A 318 -11.85 15.73 -17.56
CA HIS A 318 -10.85 14.66 -17.51
C HIS A 318 -10.65 13.93 -18.86
N LEU A 319 -11.71 13.78 -19.68
CA LEU A 319 -11.61 13.23 -21.03
C LEU A 319 -10.98 14.23 -22.02
N ARG A 320 -11.33 15.51 -21.94
CA ARG A 320 -10.86 16.60 -22.83
C ARG A 320 -9.34 16.77 -22.75
N ASP A 321 -8.78 16.71 -21.54
CA ASP A 321 -7.33 16.77 -21.29
C ASP A 321 -6.54 15.63 -21.95
N ARG A 322 -7.22 14.53 -22.29
CA ARG A 322 -6.68 13.36 -22.99
C ARG A 322 -7.10 13.30 -24.47
N GLY A 323 -7.65 14.39 -25.01
CA GLY A 323 -8.11 14.50 -26.39
C GLY A 323 -9.37 13.70 -26.71
N ARG A 324 -10.17 13.33 -25.69
CA ARG A 324 -11.37 12.49 -25.82
C ARG A 324 -12.65 13.30 -25.56
N LYS A 325 -13.79 12.69 -25.87
CA LYS A 325 -15.15 13.15 -25.55
C LYS A 325 -15.88 12.03 -24.80
N PRO A 326 -16.94 12.33 -24.02
CA PRO A 326 -17.82 11.30 -23.45
C PRO A 326 -18.35 10.36 -24.54
N SER A 327 -18.55 9.09 -24.20
CA SER A 327 -19.15 8.11 -25.10
C SER A 327 -20.64 8.39 -25.32
N PRO A 328 -21.24 7.98 -26.46
CA PRO A 328 -22.66 8.17 -26.71
C PRO A 328 -23.58 7.57 -25.64
N GLN A 329 -23.14 6.50 -24.96
CA GLN A 329 -23.88 5.90 -23.85
C GLN A 329 -23.94 6.84 -22.63
N THR A 330 -22.86 7.55 -22.34
CA THR A 330 -22.79 8.56 -21.27
C THR A 330 -23.60 9.81 -21.63
N GLU A 331 -23.48 10.30 -22.86
CA GLU A 331 -24.30 11.42 -23.36
C GLU A 331 -25.81 11.11 -23.39
N GLN A 332 -26.19 9.87 -23.67
CA GLN A 332 -27.59 9.43 -23.67
C GLN A 332 -28.13 9.26 -22.25
N LEU A 333 -27.32 8.76 -21.31
CA LEU A 333 -27.73 8.65 -19.90
C LEU A 333 -27.93 10.02 -19.27
N TYR A 334 -26.95 10.92 -19.43
CA TYR A 334 -27.02 12.29 -18.93
C TYR A 334 -28.28 13.02 -19.42
N ARG A 335 -28.52 13.02 -20.74
CA ARG A 335 -29.74 13.61 -21.33
C ARG A 335 -31.04 12.99 -20.82
N ARG A 336 -31.06 11.68 -20.51
CA ARG A 336 -32.24 10.99 -19.97
C ARG A 336 -32.55 11.44 -18.54
N ILE A 337 -31.51 11.63 -17.71
CA ILE A 337 -31.66 12.08 -16.32
C ILE A 337 -32.08 13.56 -16.27
N SER A 338 -31.45 14.42 -17.07
CA SER A 338 -31.77 15.86 -17.14
C SER A 338 -33.04 16.21 -17.91
N ALA A 339 -33.74 15.23 -18.49
CA ALA A 339 -35.03 15.42 -19.17
C ALA A 339 -36.24 14.94 -18.33
N CYS A 340 -36.03 14.68 -17.03
CA CYS A 340 -37.07 14.32 -16.06
C CYS A 340 -37.32 15.45 -15.03
N GLU A 341 -37.12 16.71 -15.44
CA GLU A 341 -37.63 17.91 -14.76
C GLU A 341 -39.11 18.15 -15.08
#